data_AF-U5QJ05-F1
#
_entry.id   AF-U5QJ05-F1
#
_cell.length_a   1.000
_cell.length_b   1.000
_cell.length_c   1.000
_cell.angle_alpha   90.00
_cell.angle_beta   90.00
_cell.angle_gamma   90.00
#
_symmetry.space_group_name_H-M   'P 1'
#
loop_
_entity.id
_entity.type
_entity.pdbx_description
1 polymer ?
#
loop_
_entity_poly.entity_id
_entity_poly.type
_entity_poly.pdbx_seq_one_letter_code
_entity_poly.pdbx_strand_id
1 'polypeptide(L)' 'MKHQRSFNQQERVEVLFGHWRGQTGTVQKALGSQEWLVQLARQDEHGRVLLALNADQFRRL' A
#
# COMPACT_ATOMS: atom_id res chain seq x y z
N MET A 1 -6.64 -9.85 -22.34
CA MET A 1 -7.36 -9.71 -21.05
C MET A 1 -6.44 -8.98 -20.09
N LYS A 2 -6.82 -7.78 -19.62
CA LYS A 2 -5.98 -7.02 -18.67
C LYS A 2 -6.11 -7.69 -17.30
N HIS A 3 -5.03 -8.31 -16.80
CA HIS A 3 -5.00 -8.82 -15.44
C HIS A 3 -5.19 -7.65 -14.47
N GLN A 4 -6.35 -7.58 -13.81
CA GLN A 4 -6.57 -6.63 -12.72
C GLN A 4 -5.74 -7.10 -11.53
N ARG A 5 -4.75 -6.30 -11.11
CA ARG A 5 -3.93 -6.59 -9.94
C ARG A 5 -4.81 -6.43 -8.70
N SER A 6 -5.12 -7.52 -8.03
CA SER A 6 -5.83 -7.53 -6.75
C SER A 6 -4.85 -7.77 -5.60
N PHE A 7 -5.01 -6.99 -4.53
CA PHE A 7 -4.25 -7.15 -3.28
C PHE A 7 -5.18 -7.56 -2.16
N ASN A 8 -4.73 -8.48 -1.32
CA ASN A 8 -5.47 -9.00 -0.19
C ASN A 8 -5.24 -8.14 1.06
N GLN A 9 -6.21 -8.13 1.97
CA GLN A 9 -5.99 -7.60 3.32
C GLN A 9 -4.88 -8.39 4.01
N GLN A 10 -4.07 -7.69 4.83
CA GLN A 10 -2.88 -8.19 5.51
C GLN A 10 -1.69 -8.55 4.59
N GLU A 11 -1.80 -8.30 3.29
CA GLU A 11 -0.71 -8.53 2.35
C GLU A 11 0.44 -7.53 2.56
N ARG A 12 1.68 -8.03 2.61
CA ARG A 12 2.88 -7.20 2.77
C ARG A 12 3.28 -6.59 1.42
N VAL A 13 3.62 -5.31 1.46
CA VAL A 13 3.93 -4.54 0.26
C VAL A 13 5.08 -3.57 0.50
N GLU A 14 5.70 -3.11 -0.59
CA GLU A 14 6.69 -2.03 -0.60
C GLU A 14 6.17 -0.89 -1.49
N VAL A 15 6.22 0.34 -0.98
CA VAL A 15 5.85 1.54 -1.71
C VAL A 15 6.93 1.89 -2.74
N LEU A 16 6.52 2.15 -3.97
CA LEU A 16 7.42 2.40 -5.11
C LEU A 16 7.55 3.88 -5.47
N PHE A 17 6.72 4.75 -4.90
CA PHE A 17 6.58 6.13 -5.32
C PHE A 17 6.59 7.15 -4.16
N GLY A 18 6.98 8.39 -4.46
CA GLY A 18 6.90 9.52 -3.55
C GLY A 18 7.90 9.48 -2.38
N HIS A 19 7.62 10.28 -1.35
CA HIS A 19 8.45 10.38 -0.14
C HIS A 19 8.62 9.05 0.60
N TRP A 20 7.64 8.15 0.48
CA TRP A 20 7.61 6.86 1.16
C TRP A 20 8.21 5.72 0.33
N ARG A 21 8.86 6.01 -0.81
CA ARG A 21 9.50 4.99 -1.65
C ARG A 21 10.48 4.12 -0.85
N GLY A 22 10.41 2.81 -1.05
CA GLY A 22 11.22 1.80 -0.36
C GLY A 22 10.69 1.42 1.02
N GLN A 23 9.66 2.11 1.52
CA GLN A 23 9.05 1.75 2.81
C GLN A 23 8.12 0.55 2.65
N THR A 24 8.20 -0.37 3.61
CA THR A 24 7.32 -1.53 3.65
C THR A 24 6.07 -1.23 4.47
N GLY A 25 4.96 -1.87 4.10
CA GLY A 25 3.70 -1.79 4.82
C GLY A 25 2.82 -3.00 4.58
N THR A 26 1.59 -2.88 5.04
CA THR A 26 0.59 -3.94 4.98
C THR A 26 -0.73 -3.36 4.48
N VAL A 27 -1.31 -4.00 3.47
CA VAL A 27 -2.64 -3.65 2.94
C VAL A 27 -3.68 -3.87 4.02
N GLN A 28 -4.44 -2.82 4.34
CA GLN A 28 -5.52 -2.87 5.34
C GLN A 28 -6.86 -3.19 4.68
N LYS A 29 -7.18 -2.51 3.58
CA LYS A 29 -8.41 -2.72 2.81
C LYS A 29 -8.31 -2.08 1.43
N ALA A 30 -9.14 -2.54 0.50
CA ALA A 30 -9.42 -1.80 -0.72
C ALA A 30 -10.32 -0.58 -0.39
N LEU A 31 -10.03 0.57 -1.01
CA LEU A 31 -10.87 1.77 -0.98
C LEU A 31 -11.74 1.87 -2.25
N GLY A 32 -11.31 1.23 -3.34
CA GLY A 32 -12.04 1.14 -4.60
C GLY A 32 -11.47 0.05 -5.50
N SER A 33 -11.76 0.12 -6.80
CA SER A 33 -11.32 -0.89 -7.78
C SER A 33 -9.82 -0.80 -8.14
N GLN A 34 -9.17 0.30 -7.79
CA GLN A 34 -7.77 0.59 -8.13
C GLN A 34 -6.98 1.22 -6.99
N GLU A 35 -7.57 1.37 -5.80
CA GLU A 35 -6.96 2.06 -4.67
C GLU A 35 -7.04 1.21 -3.39
N TRP A 36 -5.96 1.16 -2.64
CA TRP A 36 -5.81 0.42 -1.40
C TRP A 36 -5.26 1.29 -0.28
N LEU A 37 -5.75 1.06 0.93
CA LEU A 37 -5.19 1.63 2.14
C LEU A 37 -4.04 0.75 2.63
N VAL A 38 -2.82 1.30 2.67
CA VAL A 38 -1.62 0.62 3.14
C VAL A 38 -1.15 1.27 4.44
N GLN A 39 -0.97 0.47 5.49
CA GLN A 39 -0.35 0.91 6.73
C GLN A 39 1.15 0.65 6.66
N LEU A 40 1.99 1.68 6.83
CA LEU A 40 3.43 1.47 6.87
C LEU A 40 3.85 0.72 8.15
N ALA A 41 4.95 -0.02 8.06
CA ALA A 41 5.56 -0.68 9.21
C ALA A 41 6.14 0.34 10.22
N ARG A 42 6.50 1.54 9.73
CA ARG A 42 6.96 2.66 10.56
C ARG A 42 5.82 3.55 11.01
N GLN A 43 6.06 4.25 12.11
CA GLN A 43 5.22 5.30 12.64
C GLN A 43 5.89 6.66 12.42
N ASP A 44 5.11 7.74 12.45
CA ASP A 44 5.58 9.12 12.53
C ASP A 44 5.27 9.72 13.91
N GLU A 45 5.52 11.02 14.08
CA GLU A 45 5.26 11.73 15.33
C GLU A 45 3.77 11.77 15.74
N HIS A 46 2.86 11.46 14.81
CA HIS A 46 1.42 11.38 15.01
C HIS A 46 0.90 9.93 15.09
N GLY A 47 1.78 8.94 14.99
CA GLY A 47 1.47 7.53 15.15
C GLY A 47 1.50 6.75 13.83
N ARG A 48 0.43 5.98 13.54
CA ARG A 48 0.41 5.07 12.38
C ARG A 48 0.29 5.85 11.08
N VAL A 49 1.19 5.58 10.14
CA VAL A 49 1.12 6.16 8.79
C VAL A 49 0.24 5.28 7.91
N LEU A 50 -0.81 5.87 7.35
CA LEU A 50 -1.73 5.24 6.40
C LEU A 50 -1.65 5.97 5.06
N LEU A 51 -1.47 5.21 3.98
CA LEU A 51 -1.38 5.72 2.62
C LEU A 51 -2.50 5.14 1.75
N ALA A 52 -3.21 5.99 1.03
CA ALA A 52 -4.09 5.56 -0.07
C ALA A 52 -3.23 5.46 -1.34
N LEU A 53 -3.09 4.26 -1.89
CA LEU A 53 -2.19 3.97 -3.01
C LEU A 53 -2.88 3.20 -4.11
N ASN A 54 -2.52 3.51 -5.35
CA ASN A 54 -2.92 2.74 -6.53
C ASN A 54 -2.04 1.49 -6.72
N ALA A 55 -2.55 0.50 -7.46
CA ALA A 55 -1.88 -0.80 -7.71
C ALA A 55 -0.47 -0.71 -8.34
N ASP A 56 -0.14 0.41 -8.99
CA ASP A 56 1.13 0.69 -9.62
C ASP A 56 2.11 1.42 -8.70
N GLN A 57 1.63 1.97 -7.58
CA GLN A 57 2.42 2.74 -6.63
C GLN A 57 3.07 1.88 -5.54
N PHE A 58 2.79 0.57 -5.52
CA PHE A 58 3.41 -0.38 -4.61
C PHE A 58 3.53 -1.78 -5.25
N ARG A 59 4.37 -2.64 -4.68
CA ARG A 59 4.50 -4.04 -5.07
C ARG A 59 4.32 -4.99 -3.89
N ARG A 60 3.86 -6.20 -4.16
CA ARG A 60 3.84 -7.32 -3.20
C ARG A 60 5.27 -7.70 -2.82
N LEU A 61 5.46 -8.07 -1.55
CA LEU A 61 6.68 -8.67 -1.00
C LEU A 61 6.51 -10.16 -0.75
#